data_AF-A0A4U6UKZ7-F1
#
_entry.id   AF-A0A4U6UKZ7-F1
#
_cell.length_a   1.000
_cell.length_b   1.000
_cell.length_c   1.000
_cell.angle_alpha   90.00
_cell.angle_beta   90.00
_cell.angle_gamma   90.00
#
_symmetry.space_group_name_H-M   'P 1'
#
loop_
_entity.id
_entity.type
_entity.pdbx_description
1 polymer ?
#
loop_
_entity_poly.entity_id
_entity_poly.type
_entity_poly.pdbx_seq_one_letter_code
_entity_poly.pdbx_strand_id
1 'polypeptide(L)'
;MLINAPGADKRRGAGGANMRAWLKNQAFDRATVDGHASATAELQLFLNVVGSPLIPCPVPHDRAFSRSIRDSSIQASTAKYIIQQYIAAMGGQAALQGVRSMYAVGKVRMCASEFHLGDQNVTAAQGRAEVGGFVLWQKTPEVWFFELIMAGHKMSAGSDGKVAWRQSAAEQSHVSRGPPRPLRRSLQGLDPRSIANLFSDAVCIGEKILNGEECFILKLEAGAMTLRARSAPAFDIIHHTVWGYFSQRTGLLIQLEDSHLLRMKSGKGARRSENIFWETSMESVISDYRYIDGINIAHGGHTAVTLFRYGEGSVNHKRKLEETWTVEEADFNVHGLTTDYFLPPADLNKDVDDQNK
;
A
#
# COMPACT_ATOMS: atom_id res chain seq x y z
N MET A 1 -12.30 -54.99 -7.64
CA MET A 1 -13.36 -54.50 -8.53
C MET A 1 -14.32 -53.70 -7.66
N LEU A 2 -14.21 -52.37 -7.61
CA LEU A 2 -14.98 -51.39 -8.42
C LEU A 2 -16.49 -51.66 -8.32
N ILE A 3 -17.33 -50.73 -7.84
CA ILE A 3 -17.84 -49.59 -8.61
C ILE A 3 -18.40 -48.46 -7.70
N ASN A 4 -17.95 -47.22 -8.00
CA ASN A 4 -18.55 -45.87 -8.01
C ASN A 4 -19.33 -45.25 -6.83
N ALA A 5 -18.79 -44.10 -6.38
CA ALA A 5 -19.52 -42.99 -5.75
C ALA A 5 -19.51 -41.75 -6.70
N PRO A 6 -20.57 -40.93 -6.78
CA PRO A 6 -20.61 -39.76 -7.65
C PRO A 6 -20.20 -38.47 -6.92
N GLY A 7 -19.54 -37.58 -7.68
CA GLY A 7 -19.73 -36.13 -7.58
C GLY A 7 -18.87 -35.35 -6.58
N ALA A 8 -17.60 -35.12 -6.92
CA ALA A 8 -16.79 -34.10 -6.25
C ALA A 8 -17.21 -32.70 -6.71
N ASP A 9 -17.79 -31.93 -5.80
CA ASP A 9 -18.18 -30.55 -6.01
C ASP A 9 -16.96 -29.60 -6.02
N LYS A 10 -16.90 -28.71 -7.02
CA LYS A 10 -15.77 -27.82 -7.27
C LYS A 10 -15.87 -26.58 -6.36
N ARG A 11 -15.16 -26.60 -5.24
CA ARG A 11 -14.89 -25.40 -4.42
C ARG A 11 -14.16 -24.34 -5.26
N ARG A 12 -14.87 -23.26 -5.64
CA ARG A 12 -14.29 -22.05 -6.25
C ARG A 12 -13.84 -21.12 -5.12
N GLY A 13 -12.52 -20.94 -4.96
CA GLY A 13 -11.97 -19.92 -4.06
C GLY A 13 -12.30 -18.51 -4.57
N ALA A 14 -13.25 -17.83 -3.91
CA ALA A 14 -13.79 -16.53 -4.31
C ALA A 14 -12.75 -15.39 -4.33
N GLY A 15 -11.65 -15.48 -3.55
CA GLY A 15 -10.63 -14.43 -3.48
C GLY A 15 -9.78 -14.25 -4.76
N GLY A 16 -9.57 -15.30 -5.56
CA GLY A 16 -8.76 -15.24 -6.77
C GLY A 16 -9.52 -14.81 -8.03
N ALA A 17 -10.84 -14.98 -8.03
CA ALA A 17 -11.71 -14.57 -9.14
C ALA A 17 -11.81 -13.04 -9.23
N ASN A 18 -11.69 -12.34 -8.10
CA ASN A 18 -12.03 -10.93 -7.98
C ASN A 18 -10.84 -9.98 -8.18
N MET A 19 -9.61 -10.37 -7.79
CA MET A 19 -8.40 -9.65 -8.28
C MET A 19 -8.22 -9.84 -9.79
N ARG A 20 -8.61 -11.01 -10.32
CA ARG A 20 -8.65 -11.23 -11.76
C ARG A 20 -9.73 -10.39 -12.43
N ALA A 21 -10.91 -10.24 -11.82
CA ALA A 21 -11.96 -9.33 -12.31
C ALA A 21 -11.51 -7.87 -12.20
N TRP A 22 -10.84 -7.47 -11.12
CA TRP A 22 -10.24 -6.16 -10.93
C TRP A 22 -9.15 -5.88 -11.98
N LEU A 23 -8.17 -6.77 -12.16
CA LEU A 23 -7.12 -6.65 -13.20
C LEU A 23 -7.67 -6.72 -14.63
N LYS A 24 -8.85 -7.34 -14.84
CA LYS A 24 -9.58 -7.35 -16.13
C LYS A 24 -10.50 -6.13 -16.32
N ASN A 25 -11.06 -5.60 -15.23
CA ASN A 25 -11.99 -4.46 -15.20
C ASN A 25 -11.28 -3.13 -14.99
N GLN A 26 -9.97 -3.12 -14.67
CA GLN A 26 -9.16 -1.94 -14.90
C GLN A 26 -9.43 -1.54 -16.34
N ALA A 27 -9.99 -0.35 -16.53
CA ALA A 27 -10.76 0.11 -17.69
C ALA A 27 -10.07 0.00 -19.07
N PHE A 28 -8.89 -0.61 -19.15
CA PHE A 28 -8.03 -0.73 -20.31
C PHE A 28 -8.61 -1.63 -21.41
N ASP A 29 -9.31 -2.72 -21.10
CA ASP A 29 -9.95 -3.55 -22.16
C ASP A 29 -11.22 -2.90 -22.74
N ARG A 30 -11.82 -1.90 -22.05
CA ARG A 30 -12.97 -1.12 -22.57
C ARG A 30 -12.56 0.20 -23.20
N ALA A 31 -11.45 0.80 -22.80
CA ALA A 31 -10.91 2.03 -23.39
C ALA A 31 -10.36 1.83 -24.82
N THR A 32 -10.28 0.58 -25.30
CA THR A 32 -9.90 0.24 -26.68
C THR A 32 -11.08 0.27 -27.66
N VAL A 33 -12.32 0.44 -27.19
CA VAL A 33 -13.51 0.50 -28.03
C VAL A 33 -14.22 1.84 -27.76
N ASP A 34 -13.75 2.88 -28.45
CA ASP A 34 -14.28 4.25 -28.48
C ASP A 34 -14.43 4.99 -27.13
N GLY A 35 -13.59 6.02 -26.95
CA GLY A 35 -13.92 7.17 -26.10
C GLY A 35 -13.24 7.22 -24.73
N HIS A 36 -12.92 8.45 -24.33
CA HIS A 36 -12.47 8.88 -23.00
C HIS A 36 -13.07 8.00 -21.88
N ALA A 37 -12.23 7.46 -21.00
CA ALA A 37 -12.72 6.84 -19.78
C ALA A 37 -13.58 7.87 -19.02
N SER A 38 -14.78 7.47 -18.58
CA SER A 38 -15.62 8.38 -17.81
C SER A 38 -14.87 8.80 -16.53
N ALA A 39 -15.03 10.04 -16.10
CA ALA A 39 -14.41 10.56 -14.86
C ALA A 39 -14.66 9.62 -13.66
N THR A 40 -15.82 8.95 -13.62
CA THR A 40 -16.18 7.93 -12.64
C THR A 40 -15.27 6.69 -12.70
N ALA A 41 -14.97 6.15 -13.89
CA ALA A 41 -14.09 4.99 -14.05
C ALA A 41 -12.63 5.34 -13.70
N GLU A 42 -12.20 6.57 -13.99
CA GLU A 42 -10.88 7.06 -13.59
C GLU A 42 -10.78 7.14 -12.08
N LEU A 43 -11.73 7.80 -11.43
CA LEU A 43 -11.79 7.90 -9.97
C LEU A 43 -11.82 6.53 -9.29
N GLN A 44 -12.55 5.56 -9.83
CA GLN A 44 -12.55 4.19 -9.31
C GLN A 44 -11.16 3.54 -9.40
N LEU A 45 -10.44 3.72 -10.51
CA LEU A 45 -9.07 3.25 -10.63
C LEU A 45 -8.15 3.92 -9.59
N PHE A 46 -8.27 5.24 -9.38
CA PHE A 46 -7.54 5.96 -8.34
C PHE A 46 -7.80 5.35 -6.97
N LEU A 47 -9.06 5.29 -6.56
CA LEU A 47 -9.41 4.73 -5.27
C LEU A 47 -8.83 3.32 -5.13
N ASN A 48 -8.87 2.52 -6.18
CA ASN A 48 -8.37 1.14 -6.19
C ASN A 48 -6.85 1.02 -6.02
N VAL A 49 -6.09 1.96 -6.56
CA VAL A 49 -4.62 1.91 -6.56
C VAL A 49 -4.03 2.72 -5.40
N VAL A 50 -4.48 3.96 -5.21
CA VAL A 50 -3.95 4.89 -4.21
C VAL A 50 -4.80 5.01 -2.94
N GLY A 51 -6.06 4.57 -2.97
CA GLY A 51 -6.96 4.73 -1.84
C GLY A 51 -6.57 3.90 -0.60
N SER A 52 -6.14 2.65 -0.77
CA SER A 52 -5.70 1.83 0.37
C SER A 52 -4.52 0.89 0.05
N PRO A 53 -3.41 1.38 -0.51
CA PRO A 53 -2.28 0.53 -0.84
C PRO A 53 -1.67 -0.08 0.42
N LEU A 54 -1.45 -1.38 0.39
CA LEU A 54 -0.94 -2.16 1.52
C LEU A 54 0.46 -2.69 1.20
N ILE A 55 1.39 -2.50 2.14
CA ILE A 55 2.79 -2.92 1.98
C ILE A 55 2.93 -4.45 2.09
N PRO A 56 3.90 -5.05 1.37
CA PRO A 56 4.10 -6.49 1.23
C PRO A 56 4.52 -7.15 2.54
N CYS A 57 5.29 -6.41 3.33
CA CYS A 57 5.94 -6.92 4.53
C CYS A 57 5.00 -6.73 5.72
N PRO A 58 4.74 -7.79 6.52
CA PRO A 58 4.25 -7.57 7.86
C PRO A 58 5.28 -6.70 8.60
N VAL A 59 4.81 -5.75 9.40
CA VAL A 59 5.67 -4.86 10.18
C VAL A 59 5.66 -5.40 11.60
N PRO A 60 6.72 -6.11 12.03
CA PRO A 60 6.71 -6.74 13.34
C PRO A 60 6.66 -5.67 14.42
N HIS A 61 5.81 -5.87 15.42
CA HIS A 61 5.70 -4.95 16.54
C HIS A 61 7.04 -4.86 17.30
N ASP A 62 7.49 -3.62 17.54
CA ASP A 62 8.66 -3.26 18.37
C ASP A 62 10.02 -3.85 18.02
N ARG A 63 10.18 -4.34 16.79
CA ARG A 63 11.45 -4.88 16.33
C ARG A 63 12.53 -3.83 16.17
N ALA A 64 12.16 -2.60 15.82
CA ALA A 64 13.11 -1.50 15.66
C ALA A 64 13.80 -1.10 16.98
N PHE A 65 13.13 -1.31 18.11
CA PHE A 65 13.59 -0.84 19.42
C PHE A 65 14.31 -1.90 20.26
N SER A 66 14.31 -3.16 19.82
CA SER A 66 14.83 -4.31 20.58
C SER A 66 16.12 -4.91 20.00
N ARG A 67 16.54 -4.49 18.79
CA ARG A 67 17.64 -5.13 18.08
C ARG A 67 19.00 -4.54 18.37
N SER A 68 19.93 -5.41 18.75
CA SER A 68 21.36 -5.09 18.79
C SER A 68 21.90 -4.79 17.39
N ILE A 69 22.82 -3.83 17.32
CA ILE A 69 23.58 -3.49 16.11
C ILE A 69 24.71 -4.51 15.85
N ARG A 70 25.07 -5.30 16.87
CA ARG A 70 26.16 -6.29 16.80
C ARG A 70 25.81 -7.44 15.83
N ASP A 71 26.84 -8.10 15.32
CA ASP A 71 26.75 -9.30 14.48
C ASP A 71 25.92 -9.14 13.19
N SER A 72 26.00 -7.96 12.58
CA SER A 72 25.31 -7.62 11.33
C SER A 72 26.32 -7.24 10.24
N SER A 73 25.97 -7.41 8.96
CA SER A 73 26.75 -6.83 7.87
C SER A 73 26.83 -5.31 8.02
N ILE A 74 27.85 -4.68 7.43
CA ILE A 74 28.02 -3.22 7.45
C ILE A 74 26.74 -2.51 6.94
N GLN A 75 26.17 -3.01 5.85
CA GLN A 75 24.94 -2.44 5.29
C GLN A 75 23.74 -2.52 6.26
N ALA A 76 23.61 -3.62 6.99
CA ALA A 76 22.52 -3.82 7.94
C ALA A 76 22.75 -3.04 9.26
N SER A 77 23.99 -2.93 9.74
CA SER A 77 24.31 -2.12 10.92
C SER A 77 24.16 -0.63 10.63
N THR A 78 24.56 -0.16 9.45
CA THR A 78 24.32 1.22 8.99
C THR A 78 22.83 1.51 8.89
N ALA A 79 22.02 0.60 8.34
CA ALA A 79 20.57 0.77 8.31
C ALA A 79 19.97 0.92 9.71
N LYS A 80 20.38 0.08 10.67
CA LYS A 80 19.95 0.20 12.07
C LYS A 80 20.32 1.54 12.67
N TYR A 81 21.53 2.04 12.43
CA TYR A 81 21.97 3.36 12.89
C TYR A 81 21.08 4.48 12.32
N ILE A 82 20.80 4.45 11.01
CA ILE A 82 19.93 5.43 10.36
C ILE A 82 18.53 5.41 10.97
N ILE A 83 17.97 4.23 11.24
CA ILE A 83 16.67 4.12 11.92
C ILE A 83 16.70 4.64 13.36
N GLN A 84 17.80 4.52 14.08
CA GLN A 84 17.94 5.15 15.40
C GLN A 84 17.95 6.68 15.31
N GLN A 85 18.60 7.25 14.30
CA GLN A 85 18.55 8.69 14.04
C GLN A 85 17.14 9.15 13.69
N TYR A 86 16.44 8.39 12.84
CA TYR A 86 15.03 8.63 12.55
C TYR A 86 14.17 8.60 13.82
N ILE A 87 14.28 7.55 14.64
CA ILE A 87 13.56 7.44 15.93
C ILE A 87 13.82 8.66 16.82
N ALA A 88 15.07 9.11 16.93
CA ALA A 88 15.42 10.30 17.70
C ALA A 88 14.75 11.57 17.13
N ALA A 89 14.79 11.77 15.81
CA ALA A 89 14.15 12.89 15.12
C ALA A 89 12.62 12.89 15.28
N MET A 90 12.02 11.71 15.44
CA MET A 90 10.56 11.58 15.58
C MET A 90 10.02 11.81 16.99
N GLY A 91 10.87 12.09 17.98
CA GLY A 91 10.47 12.28 19.38
C GLY A 91 11.13 11.30 20.36
N GLY A 92 11.90 10.35 19.85
CA GLY A 92 12.64 9.37 20.63
C GLY A 92 11.84 8.11 20.98
N GLN A 93 12.57 7.07 21.38
CA GLN A 93 12.00 5.74 21.62
C GLN A 93 10.89 5.75 22.68
N ALA A 94 11.05 6.48 23.78
CA ALA A 94 10.06 6.52 24.85
C ALA A 94 8.71 7.09 24.39
N ALA A 95 8.74 8.19 23.62
CA ALA A 95 7.53 8.81 23.07
C ALA A 95 6.82 7.84 22.10
N LEU A 96 7.57 7.24 21.16
CA LEU A 96 7.00 6.32 20.17
C LEU A 96 6.42 5.04 20.79
N GLN A 97 7.05 4.50 21.85
CA GLN A 97 6.54 3.34 22.58
C GLN A 97 5.32 3.67 23.45
N GLY A 98 5.16 4.94 23.85
CA GLY A 98 4.01 5.43 24.59
C GLY A 98 2.72 5.51 23.77
N VAL A 99 2.82 5.60 22.44
CA VAL A 99 1.64 5.68 21.55
C VAL A 99 0.89 4.36 21.49
N ARG A 100 -0.40 4.42 21.83
CA ARG A 100 -1.35 3.31 21.74
C ARG A 100 -2.36 3.47 20.63
N SER A 101 -2.68 4.69 20.24
CA SER A 101 -3.58 5.00 19.14
C SER A 101 -3.23 6.34 18.51
N MET A 102 -3.71 6.55 17.29
CA MET A 102 -3.68 7.85 16.63
C MET A 102 -4.90 8.03 15.74
N TYR A 103 -5.21 9.27 15.41
CA TYR A 103 -6.01 9.59 14.24
C TYR A 103 -5.37 10.72 13.44
N ALA A 104 -5.72 10.79 12.15
CA ALA A 104 -5.40 11.91 11.29
C ALA A 104 -6.56 12.17 10.33
N VAL A 105 -6.95 13.44 10.20
CA VAL A 105 -7.91 13.94 9.21
C VAL A 105 -7.16 14.85 8.26
N GLY A 106 -7.42 14.70 6.98
CA GLY A 106 -6.72 15.49 5.98
C GLY A 106 -7.49 15.67 4.69
N LYS A 107 -6.91 16.51 3.84
CA LYS A 107 -7.36 16.74 2.47
C LYS A 107 -6.45 16.01 1.52
N VAL A 108 -7.02 15.61 0.38
CA VAL A 108 -6.26 15.02 -0.71
C VAL A 108 -6.77 15.55 -2.04
N ARG A 109 -5.85 15.86 -2.93
CA ARG A 109 -6.10 16.21 -4.33
C ARG A 109 -5.49 15.13 -5.19
N MET A 110 -6.25 14.56 -6.13
CA MET A 110 -5.78 13.51 -7.04
C MET A 110 -5.96 13.92 -8.50
N CYS A 111 -5.01 13.57 -9.37
CA CYS A 111 -5.10 13.78 -10.81
C CYS A 111 -4.46 12.61 -11.60
N ALA A 112 -4.96 12.34 -12.81
CA ALA A 112 -4.43 11.32 -13.72
C ALA A 112 -3.78 11.94 -14.95
N SER A 113 -2.80 11.23 -15.50
CA SER A 113 -2.42 11.42 -16.90
C SER A 113 -3.46 10.79 -17.83
N GLU A 114 -3.51 11.30 -19.07
CA GLU A 114 -4.17 10.61 -20.17
C GLU A 114 -3.50 9.25 -20.46
N PHE A 115 -4.19 8.41 -21.23
CA PHE A 115 -3.72 7.07 -21.59
C PHE A 115 -2.59 7.16 -22.61
N HIS A 116 -1.49 6.44 -22.37
CA HIS A 116 -0.39 6.34 -23.34
C HIS A 116 -0.22 4.89 -23.79
N LEU A 117 -0.32 4.69 -25.11
CA LEU A 117 0.00 3.45 -25.81
C LEU A 117 1.51 3.41 -26.11
N GLY A 118 2.18 2.33 -25.71
CA GLY A 118 3.61 2.12 -25.99
C GLY A 118 4.55 2.64 -24.89
N ASP A 119 5.84 2.77 -25.24
CA ASP A 119 6.95 3.02 -24.30
C ASP A 119 7.29 4.51 -24.10
N GLN A 120 6.39 5.41 -24.50
CA GLN A 120 6.63 6.85 -24.46
C GLN A 120 6.68 7.38 -23.01
N ASN A 121 7.52 8.39 -22.78
CA ASN A 121 7.58 9.10 -21.51
C ASN A 121 6.27 9.86 -21.26
N VAL A 122 5.43 9.30 -20.37
CA VAL A 122 4.20 9.94 -19.89
C VAL A 122 4.56 11.26 -19.18
N THR A 123 4.01 12.37 -19.65
CA THR A 123 4.11 13.70 -19.01
C THR A 123 3.37 13.71 -17.67
N ALA A 124 3.57 14.74 -16.83
CA ALA A 124 2.90 14.87 -15.53
C ALA A 124 1.36 14.77 -15.67
N ALA A 125 0.67 14.33 -14.61
CA ALA A 125 -0.79 14.20 -14.61
C ALA A 125 -1.49 15.57 -14.76
N GLN A 126 -1.75 16.00 -16.00
CA GLN A 126 -2.41 17.26 -16.34
C GLN A 126 -3.94 17.16 -16.39
N GLY A 127 -4.52 16.01 -16.02
CA GLY A 127 -5.97 15.81 -15.98
C GLY A 127 -6.67 16.64 -14.90
N ARG A 128 -8.01 16.66 -14.96
CA ARG A 128 -8.86 17.32 -13.97
C ARG A 128 -8.55 16.76 -12.58
N ALA A 129 -8.15 17.64 -11.66
CA ALA A 129 -7.85 17.26 -10.29
C ALA A 129 -9.13 17.19 -9.45
N GLU A 130 -9.37 16.06 -8.80
CA GLU A 130 -10.47 15.89 -7.85
C GLU A 130 -9.96 16.11 -6.43
N VAL A 131 -10.75 16.83 -5.62
CA VAL A 131 -10.42 17.11 -4.22
C VAL A 131 -11.35 16.32 -3.31
N GLY A 132 -10.77 15.75 -2.26
CA GLY A 132 -11.45 14.94 -1.27
C GLY A 132 -10.86 15.12 0.12
N GLY A 133 -11.43 14.39 1.06
CA GLY A 133 -10.97 14.29 2.44
C GLY A 133 -10.70 12.84 2.81
N PHE A 134 -9.78 12.63 3.74
CA PHE A 134 -9.53 11.33 4.31
C PHE A 134 -9.52 11.38 5.83
N VAL A 135 -9.78 10.22 6.44
CA VAL A 135 -9.52 9.98 7.84
C VAL A 135 -8.77 8.66 8.00
N LEU A 136 -7.78 8.65 8.89
CA LEU A 136 -7.01 7.49 9.29
C LEU A 136 -7.13 7.33 10.79
N TRP A 137 -7.44 6.12 11.26
CA TRP A 137 -7.39 5.72 12.65
C TRP A 137 -6.45 4.53 12.76
N GLN A 138 -5.59 4.53 13.78
CA GLN A 138 -4.73 3.39 14.09
C GLN A 138 -4.76 3.11 15.59
N LYS A 139 -4.63 1.84 15.94
CA LYS A 139 -4.44 1.40 17.32
C LYS A 139 -3.47 0.23 17.38
N THR A 140 -2.65 0.23 18.42
CA THR A 140 -1.67 -0.81 18.66
C THR A 140 -2.33 -2.03 19.34
N PRO A 141 -1.99 -3.28 18.93
CA PRO A 141 -1.15 -3.63 17.77
C PRO A 141 -1.97 -3.77 16.47
N GLU A 142 -1.42 -3.26 15.36
CA GLU A 142 -1.76 -3.65 13.98
C GLU A 142 -3.23 -3.52 13.53
N VAL A 143 -4.05 -2.72 14.22
CA VAL A 143 -5.42 -2.39 13.75
C VAL A 143 -5.46 -0.96 13.21
N TRP A 144 -6.19 -0.79 12.11
CA TRP A 144 -6.34 0.51 11.47
C TRP A 144 -7.63 0.58 10.66
N PHE A 145 -8.14 1.79 10.49
CA PHE A 145 -9.29 2.10 9.65
C PHE A 145 -8.96 3.35 8.85
N PHE A 146 -9.31 3.34 7.57
CA PHE A 146 -9.06 4.42 6.65
C PHE A 146 -10.29 4.66 5.80
N GLU A 147 -10.65 5.91 5.64
CA GLU A 147 -11.74 6.32 4.78
C GLU A 147 -11.34 7.51 3.93
N LEU A 148 -11.71 7.46 2.65
CA LEU A 148 -11.47 8.48 1.66
C LEU A 148 -12.78 8.82 0.96
N ILE A 149 -13.12 10.11 0.95
CA ILE A 149 -14.28 10.64 0.25
C ILE A 149 -13.80 11.63 -0.81
N MET A 150 -14.17 11.40 -2.06
CA MET A 150 -13.77 12.24 -3.19
C MET A 150 -14.84 12.24 -4.26
N ALA A 151 -15.20 13.42 -4.78
CA ALA A 151 -16.17 13.58 -5.87
C ALA A 151 -17.47 12.76 -5.66
N GLY A 152 -18.03 12.76 -4.44
CA GLY A 152 -19.24 12.01 -4.08
C GLY A 152 -19.08 10.50 -3.93
N HIS A 153 -17.86 9.97 -4.08
CA HIS A 153 -17.55 8.56 -3.89
C HIS A 153 -16.85 8.36 -2.54
N LYS A 154 -17.16 7.25 -1.87
CA LYS A 154 -16.58 6.85 -0.59
C LYS A 154 -15.91 5.50 -0.73
N MET A 155 -14.69 5.41 -0.20
CA MET A 155 -13.94 4.18 -0.03
C MET A 155 -13.52 4.04 1.43
N SER A 156 -13.83 2.91 2.03
CA SER A 156 -13.44 2.58 3.40
C SER A 156 -12.58 1.32 3.37
N ALA A 157 -11.56 1.26 4.21
CA ALA A 157 -10.70 0.11 4.37
C ALA A 157 -10.28 -0.04 5.83
N GLY A 158 -9.95 -1.24 6.25
CA GLY A 158 -9.50 -1.46 7.62
C GLY A 158 -8.77 -2.77 7.81
N SER A 159 -8.25 -2.95 9.02
CA SER A 159 -7.64 -4.17 9.52
C SER A 159 -8.03 -4.34 10.98
N ASP A 160 -8.56 -5.52 11.31
CA ASP A 160 -8.86 -5.94 12.69
C ASP A 160 -7.67 -6.65 13.36
N GLY A 161 -6.49 -6.65 12.70
CA GLY A 161 -5.31 -7.37 13.16
C GLY A 161 -5.32 -8.85 12.80
N LYS A 162 -6.31 -9.33 12.05
CA LYS A 162 -6.38 -10.68 11.49
C LYS A 162 -6.56 -10.63 9.97
N VAL A 163 -7.44 -9.76 9.50
CA VAL A 163 -7.78 -9.58 8.09
C VAL A 163 -7.77 -8.11 7.73
N ALA A 164 -7.34 -7.80 6.50
CA ALA A 164 -7.54 -6.49 5.90
C ALA A 164 -8.78 -6.52 5.00
N TRP A 165 -9.59 -5.47 5.04
CA TRP A 165 -10.83 -5.37 4.30
C TRP A 165 -10.94 -4.01 3.62
N ARG A 166 -11.79 -3.93 2.60
CA ARG A 166 -12.03 -2.74 1.81
C ARG A 166 -13.45 -2.74 1.26
N GLN A 167 -14.06 -1.57 1.18
CA GLN A 167 -15.39 -1.36 0.65
C GLN A 167 -15.41 -0.05 -0.16
N SER A 168 -16.12 -0.06 -1.29
CA SER A 168 -16.37 1.12 -2.10
C SER A 168 -17.85 1.11 -2.49
N ALA A 169 -18.52 2.26 -2.53
CA ALA A 169 -19.93 2.32 -2.89
C ALA A 169 -20.24 1.83 -4.32
N ALA A 170 -19.23 1.80 -5.20
CA ALA A 170 -19.36 1.36 -6.59
C ALA A 170 -19.11 -0.14 -6.82
N GLU A 171 -18.59 -0.87 -5.83
CA GLU A 171 -18.23 -2.29 -5.93
C GLU A 171 -18.87 -3.07 -4.75
N GLN A 172 -19.10 -4.37 -4.90
CA GLN A 172 -19.44 -5.21 -3.74
C GLN A 172 -18.30 -5.17 -2.72
N SER A 173 -18.60 -5.20 -1.42
CA SER A 173 -17.60 -5.22 -0.34
C SER A 173 -16.51 -6.28 -0.60
N HIS A 174 -15.24 -5.96 -0.33
CA HIS A 174 -14.10 -6.80 -0.66
C HIS A 174 -13.23 -7.11 0.56
N VAL A 175 -13.10 -8.38 0.94
CA VAL A 175 -12.06 -8.82 1.88
C VAL A 175 -10.75 -9.00 1.13
N SER A 176 -9.72 -8.25 1.50
CA SER A 176 -8.35 -8.57 1.14
C SER A 176 -7.83 -9.62 2.12
N ARG A 177 -8.09 -10.90 1.83
CA ARG A 177 -7.60 -12.00 2.68
C ARG A 177 -6.07 -12.08 2.64
N GLY A 178 -5.47 -12.16 3.82
CA GLY A 178 -4.03 -12.23 4.02
C GLY A 178 -3.67 -11.73 5.42
N PRO A 179 -2.45 -12.01 5.90
CA PRO A 179 -1.99 -11.50 7.19
C PRO A 179 -2.06 -9.97 7.22
N PRO A 180 -2.23 -9.34 8.41
CA PRO A 180 -2.30 -7.89 8.56
C PRO A 180 -1.16 -7.18 7.84
N ARG A 181 -1.50 -6.03 7.26
CA ARG A 181 -0.59 -5.23 6.45
C ARG A 181 -0.66 -3.80 6.94
N PRO A 182 0.47 -3.09 7.05
CA PRO A 182 0.39 -1.67 7.31
C PRO A 182 -0.20 -0.99 6.07
N LEU A 183 -1.02 0.02 6.32
CA LEU A 183 -1.50 0.92 5.30
C LEU A 183 -0.34 1.80 4.82
N ARG A 184 -0.07 1.88 3.52
CA ARG A 184 1.00 2.75 2.99
C ARG A 184 0.81 4.21 3.43
N ARG A 185 -0.43 4.67 3.56
CA ARG A 185 -0.75 6.02 4.05
C ARG A 185 -0.09 6.32 5.40
N SER A 186 -0.09 5.37 6.32
CA SER A 186 0.54 5.58 7.63
C SER A 186 2.06 5.70 7.49
N LEU A 187 2.65 5.02 6.50
CA LEU A 187 4.08 5.02 6.24
C LEU A 187 4.59 6.26 5.49
N GLN A 188 3.70 7.17 5.08
CA GLN A 188 4.08 8.45 4.47
C GLN A 188 4.32 9.55 5.52
N GLY A 189 4.93 9.17 6.64
CA GLY A 189 5.30 10.08 7.72
C GLY A 189 4.24 10.30 8.80
N LEU A 190 3.11 9.59 8.76
CA LEU A 190 2.04 9.72 9.77
C LEU A 190 2.25 8.81 10.99
N ASP A 191 2.84 7.63 10.79
CA ASP A 191 3.13 6.66 11.85
C ASP A 191 4.64 6.36 11.90
N PRO A 192 5.39 7.17 12.66
CA PRO A 192 6.82 6.96 12.88
C PRO A 192 7.20 5.58 13.38
N ARG A 193 6.38 4.98 14.24
CA ARG A 193 6.66 3.67 14.82
C ARG A 193 6.59 2.58 13.75
N SER A 194 5.56 2.63 12.89
CA SER A 194 5.43 1.70 11.77
C SER A 194 6.56 1.86 10.75
N ILE A 195 7.01 3.08 10.46
CA ILE A 195 8.15 3.34 9.57
C ILE A 195 9.44 2.74 10.16
N ALA A 196 9.73 3.00 11.42
CA ALA A 196 10.90 2.45 12.10
C ALA A 196 10.89 0.90 12.08
N ASN A 197 9.73 0.29 12.36
CA ASN A 197 9.59 -1.16 12.35
C ASN A 197 9.70 -1.75 10.93
N LEU A 198 9.16 -1.07 9.90
CA LEU A 198 9.26 -1.51 8.50
C LEU A 198 10.71 -1.64 8.06
N PHE A 199 11.53 -0.62 8.34
CA PHE A 199 12.93 -0.59 7.95
C PHE A 199 13.88 -1.28 8.94
N SER A 200 13.37 -1.96 9.96
CA SER A 200 14.19 -2.69 10.97
C SER A 200 15.01 -3.86 10.39
N ASP A 201 14.61 -4.36 9.22
CA ASP A 201 15.30 -5.41 8.44
C ASP A 201 15.90 -4.87 7.13
N ALA A 202 15.93 -3.56 6.94
CA ALA A 202 16.47 -2.96 5.73
C ALA A 202 18.00 -3.03 5.69
N VAL A 203 18.54 -2.81 4.50
CA VAL A 203 19.97 -2.62 4.26
C VAL A 203 20.22 -1.23 3.70
N CYS A 204 21.29 -0.58 4.15
CA CYS A 204 21.75 0.66 3.56
C CYS A 204 22.48 0.34 2.24
N ILE A 205 22.00 0.91 1.14
CA ILE A 205 22.53 0.64 -0.21
C ILE A 205 23.33 1.82 -0.79
N GLY A 206 23.39 2.93 -0.08
CA GLY A 206 24.16 4.11 -0.49
C GLY A 206 23.50 5.41 -0.08
N GLU A 207 23.89 6.47 -0.78
CA GLU A 207 23.50 7.85 -0.52
C GLU A 207 23.07 8.52 -1.84
N LYS A 208 22.16 9.48 -1.76
CA LYS A 208 21.67 10.26 -2.91
C LYS A 208 21.23 11.64 -2.46
N ILE A 209 21.48 12.64 -3.31
CA ILE A 209 20.94 13.98 -3.12
C ILE A 209 19.55 14.03 -3.76
N LEU A 210 18.53 14.38 -2.96
CA LEU A 210 17.16 14.57 -3.40
C LEU A 210 16.72 15.99 -3.10
N ASN A 211 16.35 16.77 -4.13
CA ASN A 211 15.90 18.16 -3.98
C ASN A 211 16.84 19.05 -3.14
N GLY A 212 18.15 18.82 -3.23
CA GLY A 212 19.17 19.53 -2.46
C GLY A 212 19.45 18.97 -1.05
N GLU A 213 18.77 17.91 -0.63
CA GLU A 213 18.98 17.23 0.65
C GLU A 213 19.79 15.94 0.46
N GLU A 214 20.90 15.82 1.18
CA GLU A 214 21.68 14.58 1.25
C GLU A 214 20.89 13.52 2.03
N CYS A 215 20.65 12.36 1.42
CA CYS A 215 19.87 11.27 2.01
C CYS A 215 20.64 9.94 1.99
N PHE A 216 20.51 9.16 3.06
CA PHE A 216 20.81 7.73 3.04
C PHE A 216 19.65 6.96 2.39
N ILE A 217 19.98 5.86 1.70
CA ILE A 217 19.00 5.00 1.04
C ILE A 217 18.92 3.67 1.78
N LEU A 218 17.77 3.39 2.40
CA LEU A 218 17.45 2.09 2.96
C LEU A 218 16.58 1.30 1.99
N LYS A 219 16.97 0.05 1.69
CA LYS A 219 16.21 -0.88 0.85
C LYS A 219 15.68 -2.04 1.68
N LEU A 220 14.41 -2.38 1.49
CA LEU A 220 13.77 -3.56 2.03
C LEU A 220 13.15 -4.37 0.89
N GLU A 221 13.50 -5.64 0.79
CA GLU A 221 12.96 -6.55 -0.22
C GLU A 221 12.11 -7.63 0.44
N ALA A 222 10.89 -7.83 -0.05
CA ALA A 222 9.98 -8.82 0.50
C ALA A 222 10.48 -10.24 0.22
N GLY A 223 10.62 -11.05 1.27
CA GLY A 223 11.08 -12.43 1.15
C GLY A 223 10.12 -13.34 0.36
N ALA A 224 10.65 -14.37 -0.29
CA ALA A 224 9.89 -15.28 -1.14
C ALA A 224 8.67 -15.93 -0.44
N MET A 225 8.78 -16.23 0.87
CA MET A 225 7.66 -16.76 1.65
C MET A 225 6.51 -15.76 1.78
N THR A 226 6.84 -14.49 2.07
CA THR A 226 5.88 -13.39 2.15
C THR A 226 5.18 -13.16 0.81
N LEU A 227 5.94 -13.19 -0.29
CA LEU A 227 5.39 -13.04 -1.64
C LEU A 227 4.45 -14.20 -2.00
N ARG A 228 4.88 -15.45 -1.77
CA ARG A 228 4.07 -16.65 -2.05
C ARG A 228 2.78 -16.69 -1.24
N ALA A 229 2.82 -16.33 0.04
CA ALA A 229 1.64 -16.27 0.91
C ALA A 229 0.58 -15.28 0.41
N ARG A 230 0.96 -14.36 -0.48
CA ARG A 230 0.11 -13.31 -1.04
C ARG A 230 -0.21 -13.48 -2.53
N SER A 231 0.46 -14.40 -3.21
CA SER A 231 0.09 -14.83 -4.55
C SER A 231 -1.26 -15.53 -4.55
N ALA A 232 -1.97 -15.47 -5.68
CA ALA A 232 -3.28 -16.08 -5.83
C ALA A 232 -3.31 -17.09 -6.99
N PRO A 233 -4.40 -17.86 -7.18
CA PRO A 233 -4.55 -18.70 -8.37
C PRO A 233 -4.50 -17.91 -9.69
N ALA A 234 -4.77 -16.60 -9.64
CA ALA A 234 -4.79 -15.74 -10.82
C ALA A 234 -3.45 -15.05 -11.14
N PHE A 235 -2.55 -14.92 -10.17
CA PHE A 235 -1.28 -14.19 -10.33
C PHE A 235 -0.23 -14.66 -9.33
N ASP A 236 1.04 -14.44 -9.66
CA ASP A 236 2.17 -14.52 -8.74
C ASP A 236 2.70 -13.12 -8.43
N ILE A 237 3.03 -12.85 -7.17
CA ILE A 237 3.86 -11.71 -6.81
C ILE A 237 5.32 -12.11 -7.02
N ILE A 238 5.99 -11.46 -7.96
CA ILE A 238 7.39 -11.75 -8.30
C ILE A 238 8.33 -10.99 -7.37
N HIS A 239 8.04 -9.70 -7.18
CA HIS A 239 8.90 -8.81 -6.42
C HIS A 239 8.07 -7.74 -5.74
N HIS A 240 8.48 -7.38 -4.54
CA HIS A 240 8.02 -6.15 -3.92
C HIS A 240 9.17 -5.58 -3.09
N THR A 241 9.66 -4.42 -3.49
CA THR A 241 10.73 -3.72 -2.79
C THR A 241 10.27 -2.34 -2.39
N VAL A 242 10.73 -1.91 -1.22
CA VAL A 242 10.49 -0.60 -0.63
C VAL A 242 11.84 0.09 -0.41
N TRP A 243 11.92 1.37 -0.73
CA TRP A 243 13.06 2.23 -0.43
C TRP A 243 12.63 3.41 0.43
N GLY A 244 13.44 3.73 1.44
CA GLY A 244 13.27 4.91 2.28
C GLY A 244 14.49 5.80 2.16
N TYR A 245 14.27 7.09 1.93
CA TYR A 245 15.32 8.09 1.82
C TYR A 245 15.32 8.96 3.07
N PHE A 246 16.34 8.80 3.89
CA PHE A 246 16.44 9.45 5.19
C PHE A 246 17.47 10.58 5.12
N SER A 247 17.05 11.80 5.45
CA SER A 247 17.91 12.98 5.49
C SER A 247 19.09 12.75 6.43
N GLN A 248 20.32 12.97 5.94
CA GLN A 248 21.52 12.88 6.76
C GLN A 248 21.56 13.98 7.83
N ARG A 249 20.98 15.14 7.52
CA ARG A 249 20.98 16.34 8.38
C ARG A 249 19.94 16.27 9.48
N THR A 250 18.75 15.77 9.19
CA THR A 250 17.59 15.83 10.11
C THR A 250 17.15 14.47 10.63
N GLY A 251 17.62 13.37 10.01
CA GLY A 251 17.15 12.01 10.29
C GLY A 251 15.74 11.71 9.76
N LEU A 252 15.01 12.69 9.20
CA LEU A 252 13.64 12.52 8.72
C LEU A 252 13.57 11.70 7.44
N LEU A 253 12.47 10.98 7.25
CA LEU A 253 12.14 10.33 5.98
C LEU A 253 11.65 11.39 4.98
N ILE A 254 12.41 11.61 3.90
CA ILE A 254 12.12 12.60 2.88
C ILE A 254 11.30 12.01 1.74
N GLN A 255 11.57 10.75 1.41
CA GLN A 255 10.91 10.05 0.29
C GLN A 255 10.72 8.56 0.61
N LEU A 256 9.58 8.02 0.19
CA LEU A 256 9.24 6.60 0.27
C LEU A 256 8.89 6.08 -1.12
N GLU A 257 9.64 5.11 -1.60
CA GLU A 257 9.37 4.42 -2.88
C GLU A 257 8.98 2.97 -2.64
N ASP A 258 8.11 2.42 -3.49
CA ASP A 258 7.97 0.98 -3.64
C ASP A 258 7.73 0.59 -5.11
N SER A 259 8.16 -0.62 -5.46
CA SER A 259 7.82 -1.27 -6.72
C SER A 259 7.24 -2.64 -6.42
N HIS A 260 6.10 -2.94 -7.06
CA HIS A 260 5.34 -4.17 -6.90
C HIS A 260 5.11 -4.81 -8.27
N LEU A 261 5.76 -5.93 -8.52
CA LEU A 261 5.69 -6.67 -9.77
C LEU A 261 4.87 -7.95 -9.62
N LEU A 262 3.84 -8.07 -10.45
CA LEU A 262 2.95 -9.22 -10.56
C LEU A 262 3.08 -9.87 -11.93
N ARG A 263 2.95 -11.19 -11.97
CA ARG A 263 2.76 -11.96 -13.21
C ARG A 263 1.42 -12.65 -13.20
N MET A 264 0.67 -12.50 -14.28
CA MET A 264 -0.62 -13.15 -14.47
C MET A 264 -0.44 -14.63 -14.77
N LYS A 265 -1.30 -15.46 -14.17
CA LYS A 265 -1.39 -16.90 -14.50
C LYS A 265 -2.45 -17.09 -15.58
N SER A 266 -2.00 -17.56 -16.74
CA SER A 266 -2.87 -17.94 -17.86
C SER A 266 -3.87 -19.02 -17.44
N GLY A 267 -5.12 -18.87 -17.89
CA GLY A 267 -6.20 -19.83 -17.60
C GLY A 267 -5.97 -21.18 -18.27
N LYS A 268 -6.61 -22.25 -17.76
CA LYS A 268 -6.62 -23.56 -18.42
C LYS A 268 -7.20 -23.40 -19.84
N GLY A 269 -6.35 -23.53 -20.86
CA GLY A 269 -6.74 -23.43 -22.28
C GLY A 269 -6.03 -22.32 -23.09
N ALA A 270 -5.35 -21.38 -22.43
CA ALA A 270 -4.48 -20.41 -23.13
C ALA A 270 -3.15 -21.08 -23.51
N ARG A 271 -2.56 -20.68 -24.66
CA ARG A 271 -1.20 -21.14 -25.05
C ARG A 271 -0.24 -20.86 -23.89
N ARG A 272 0.62 -21.82 -23.59
CA ARG A 272 1.53 -21.86 -22.43
C ARG A 272 2.54 -20.69 -22.32
N SER A 273 2.49 -19.66 -23.19
CA SER A 273 3.54 -18.65 -23.34
C SER A 273 3.15 -17.19 -23.04
N GLU A 274 1.87 -16.84 -22.88
CA GLU A 274 1.51 -15.43 -22.59
C GLU A 274 1.85 -15.05 -21.14
N ASN A 275 3.02 -14.45 -20.95
CA ASN A 275 3.44 -13.88 -19.67
C ASN A 275 3.08 -12.40 -19.63
N ILE A 276 1.92 -12.07 -19.05
CA ILE A 276 1.51 -10.68 -18.82
C ILE A 276 1.99 -10.25 -17.43
N PHE A 277 2.69 -9.13 -17.38
CA PHE A 277 3.21 -8.51 -16.17
C PHE A 277 2.49 -7.22 -15.86
N TRP A 278 2.39 -6.93 -14.56
CA TRP A 278 1.90 -5.68 -14.01
C TRP A 278 2.88 -5.17 -12.98
N GLU A 279 3.41 -3.98 -13.21
CA GLU A 279 4.25 -3.26 -12.27
C GLU A 279 3.49 -2.04 -11.74
N THR A 280 3.50 -1.87 -10.43
CA THR A 280 3.05 -0.65 -9.77
C THR A 280 4.24 -0.05 -9.04
N SER A 281 4.65 1.15 -9.43
CA SER A 281 5.69 1.92 -8.75
C SER A 281 5.04 3.12 -8.08
N MET A 282 5.32 3.36 -6.80
CA MET A 282 4.84 4.57 -6.10
C MET A 282 6.02 5.31 -5.49
N GLU A 283 6.05 6.62 -5.67
CA GLU A 283 7.07 7.53 -5.15
C GLU A 283 6.37 8.61 -4.33
N SER A 284 6.62 8.66 -3.03
CA SER A 284 5.98 9.58 -2.09
C SER A 284 7.01 10.52 -1.48
N VAL A 285 6.94 11.80 -1.81
CA VAL A 285 7.69 12.87 -1.15
C VAL A 285 6.92 13.33 0.09
N ILE A 286 7.62 13.43 1.21
CA ILE A 286 7.04 13.69 2.53
C ILE A 286 7.60 15.00 3.06
N SER A 287 6.74 15.83 3.64
CA SER A 287 7.08 17.21 4.00
C SER A 287 6.27 17.70 5.20
N ASP A 288 6.63 18.92 5.66
CA ASP A 288 5.89 19.63 6.71
C ASP A 288 5.78 18.82 8.02
N TYR A 289 6.93 18.37 8.50
CA TYR A 289 7.05 17.66 9.76
C TYR A 289 6.78 18.61 10.94
N ARG A 290 5.81 18.28 11.78
CA ARG A 290 5.45 19.06 12.98
C ARG A 290 5.29 18.15 14.19
N TYR A 291 5.65 18.66 15.36
CA TYR A 291 5.45 17.97 16.63
C TYR A 291 4.01 18.11 17.11
N ILE A 292 3.40 16.97 17.46
CA ILE A 292 2.14 16.85 18.21
C ILE A 292 2.44 15.94 19.40
N ASP A 293 2.21 16.42 20.62
CA ASP A 293 2.48 15.68 21.87
C ASP A 293 3.89 15.05 21.94
N GLY A 294 4.90 15.78 21.46
CA GLY A 294 6.30 15.33 21.45
C GLY A 294 6.64 14.33 20.34
N ILE A 295 5.71 14.04 19.43
CA ILE A 295 5.91 13.14 18.29
C ILE A 295 5.88 13.95 17.02
N ASN A 296 6.95 13.87 16.24
CA ASN A 296 7.04 14.56 14.96
C ASN A 296 6.29 13.75 13.90
N ILE A 297 5.41 14.35 13.11
CA ILE A 297 4.74 13.67 11.99
C ILE A 297 4.60 14.60 10.80
N ALA A 298 4.55 14.03 9.60
CA ALA A 298 4.36 14.78 8.37
C ALA A 298 2.94 15.31 8.26
N HIS A 299 2.80 16.56 7.84
CA HIS A 299 1.51 17.21 7.59
C HIS A 299 1.25 17.45 6.10
N GLY A 300 2.15 17.04 5.22
CA GLY A 300 1.90 17.09 3.79
C GLY A 300 2.81 16.22 2.98
N GLY A 301 2.38 15.90 1.78
CA GLY A 301 3.18 15.14 0.84
C GLY A 301 2.58 15.07 -0.54
N HIS A 302 3.38 14.57 -1.47
CA HIS A 302 2.99 14.33 -2.84
C HIS A 302 3.37 12.89 -3.20
N THR A 303 2.47 12.17 -3.87
CA THR A 303 2.77 10.82 -4.35
C THR A 303 2.46 10.70 -5.82
N ALA A 304 3.43 10.22 -6.58
CA ALA A 304 3.26 9.78 -7.96
C ALA A 304 3.22 8.26 -8.00
N VAL A 305 2.27 7.71 -8.75
CA VAL A 305 2.10 6.27 -8.98
C VAL A 305 2.12 5.99 -10.46
N THR A 306 2.97 5.05 -10.86
CA THR A 306 3.02 4.53 -12.23
C THR A 306 2.50 3.11 -12.25
N LEU A 307 1.50 2.85 -13.09
CA LEU A 307 1.03 1.53 -13.42
C LEU A 307 1.55 1.17 -14.80
N PHE A 308 2.21 0.02 -14.92
CA PHE A 308 2.75 -0.45 -16.17
C PHE A 308 2.38 -1.90 -16.42
N ARG A 309 1.71 -2.15 -17.54
CA ARG A 309 1.38 -3.48 -18.03
C ARG A 309 2.18 -3.76 -19.28
N TYR A 310 2.85 -4.90 -19.32
CA TYR A 310 3.67 -5.33 -20.46
C TYR A 310 3.73 -6.85 -20.55
N GLY A 311 4.23 -7.39 -21.66
CA GLY A 311 4.41 -8.83 -21.85
C GLY A 311 3.97 -9.34 -23.22
N GLU A 312 4.34 -10.59 -23.51
CA GLU A 312 4.11 -11.22 -24.82
C GLU A 312 2.61 -11.32 -25.14
N GLY A 313 2.23 -10.84 -26.33
CA GLY A 313 0.83 -10.81 -26.77
C GLY A 313 -0.03 -9.69 -26.17
N SER A 314 0.54 -8.80 -25.36
CA SER A 314 -0.15 -7.62 -24.82
C SER A 314 0.41 -6.32 -25.39
N VAL A 315 -0.46 -5.34 -25.63
CA VAL A 315 -0.01 -3.96 -25.87
C VAL A 315 0.51 -3.40 -24.56
N ASN A 316 1.67 -2.74 -24.57
CA ASN A 316 2.20 -2.07 -23.40
C ASN A 316 1.29 -0.90 -23.01
N HIS A 317 0.89 -0.84 -21.75
CA HIS A 317 0.05 0.23 -21.22
C HIS A 317 0.72 0.85 -20.00
N LYS A 318 0.93 2.17 -20.04
CA LYS A 318 1.50 2.92 -18.93
C LYS A 318 0.54 4.04 -18.52
N ARG A 319 0.31 4.19 -17.22
CA ARG A 319 -0.53 5.25 -16.65
C ARG A 319 0.15 5.87 -15.44
N LYS A 320 0.04 7.20 -15.31
CA LYS A 320 0.47 7.93 -14.11
C LYS A 320 -0.73 8.48 -13.36
N LEU A 321 -0.64 8.38 -12.04
CA LEU A 321 -1.61 8.87 -11.06
C LEU A 321 -0.83 9.71 -10.06
N GLU A 322 -1.30 10.89 -9.73
CA GLU A 322 -0.66 11.77 -8.76
C GLU A 322 -1.66 12.13 -7.66
N GLU A 323 -1.16 12.24 -6.44
CA GLU A 323 -1.90 12.77 -5.30
C GLU A 323 -1.06 13.79 -4.52
N THR A 324 -1.71 14.80 -3.97
CA THR A 324 -1.12 15.72 -2.99
C THR A 324 -2.03 15.75 -1.79
N TRP A 325 -1.49 15.54 -0.60
CA TRP A 325 -2.25 15.43 0.63
C TRP A 325 -1.73 16.37 1.70
N THR A 326 -2.62 16.80 2.60
CA THR A 326 -2.30 17.60 3.78
C THR A 326 -3.08 17.08 4.98
N VAL A 327 -2.46 17.07 6.15
CA VAL A 327 -3.14 16.78 7.43
C VAL A 327 -3.62 18.08 8.04
N GLU A 328 -4.90 18.13 8.37
CA GLU A 328 -5.53 19.28 9.03
C GLU A 328 -5.59 19.09 10.54
N GLU A 329 -5.78 17.85 10.97
CA GLU A 329 -5.92 17.48 12.37
C GLU A 329 -5.30 16.10 12.60
N ALA A 330 -4.55 15.96 13.68
CA ALA A 330 -4.01 14.69 14.14
C ALA A 330 -3.82 14.72 15.65
N ASP A 331 -3.96 13.56 16.27
CA ASP A 331 -3.75 13.40 17.72
C ASP A 331 -3.36 11.96 18.05
N PHE A 332 -2.84 11.77 19.26
CA PHE A 332 -2.39 10.50 19.79
C PHE A 332 -3.20 10.07 21.01
N ASN A 333 -3.19 8.77 21.28
CA ASN A 333 -3.78 8.18 22.49
C ASN A 333 -5.27 8.50 22.71
N VAL A 334 -6.04 8.55 21.61
CA VAL A 334 -7.47 8.83 21.62
C VAL A 334 -8.22 8.02 22.67
N HIS A 335 -8.89 8.73 23.59
CA HIS A 335 -9.72 8.15 24.62
C HIS A 335 -10.97 7.46 24.05
N GLY A 336 -11.30 6.28 24.55
CA GLY A 336 -12.52 5.56 24.14
C GLY A 336 -12.43 4.79 22.82
N LEU A 337 -11.30 4.85 22.10
CA LEU A 337 -11.10 4.08 20.87
C LEU A 337 -10.90 2.58 21.20
N THR A 338 -11.98 1.80 21.10
CA THR A 338 -11.96 0.33 21.28
C THR A 338 -11.60 -0.39 19.98
N THR A 339 -11.35 -1.70 20.04
CA THR A 339 -11.07 -2.51 18.85
C THR A 339 -12.29 -2.68 17.94
N ASP A 340 -13.50 -2.43 18.43
CA ASP A 340 -14.75 -2.65 17.69
C ASP A 340 -14.89 -1.71 16.49
N TYR A 341 -14.21 -0.55 16.54
CA TYR A 341 -14.15 0.41 15.43
C TYR A 341 -13.38 -0.10 14.20
N PHE A 342 -12.65 -1.20 14.33
CA PHE A 342 -11.81 -1.75 13.25
C PHE A 342 -12.37 -3.05 12.64
N LEU A 343 -13.54 -3.49 13.14
CA LEU A 343 -14.19 -4.71 12.67
C LEU A 343 -14.59 -4.59 11.20
N PRO A 344 -14.50 -5.68 10.43
CA PRO A 344 -15.01 -5.70 9.07
C PRO A 344 -16.53 -5.48 9.06
N PRO A 345 -17.07 -4.85 8.01
CA PRO A 345 -18.52 -4.78 7.78
C PRO A 345 -19.22 -6.14 7.87
N ALA A 346 -20.40 -6.18 8.48
CA ALA A 346 -21.09 -7.42 8.85
C ALA A 346 -21.47 -8.31 7.65
N ASP A 347 -21.65 -7.74 6.47
CA ASP A 347 -21.90 -8.43 5.19
C ASP A 347 -20.71 -9.29 4.74
N LEU A 348 -19.48 -8.95 5.15
CA LEU A 348 -18.27 -9.72 4.83
C LEU A 348 -18.14 -11.00 5.67
N ASN A 349 -18.78 -11.08 6.85
CA ASN A 349 -18.70 -12.25 7.72
C ASN A 349 -19.44 -13.47 7.15
N LYS A 350 -20.47 -13.27 6.31
CA LYS A 350 -21.22 -14.37 5.67
C LYS A 350 -20.34 -15.19 4.71
N ASP A 351 -19.40 -14.54 4.03
CA ASP A 351 -18.43 -15.20 3.15
C ASP A 351 -17.35 -16.00 3.90
N VAL A 352 -17.22 -15.80 5.21
CA VAL A 352 -16.26 -16.48 6.10
C VAL A 352 -16.87 -17.76 6.65
N ASP A 353 -18.13 -17.73 7.09
CA ASP A 353 -18.81 -18.89 7.66
C ASP A 353 -19.15 -19.97 6.62
N ASP A 354 -19.43 -19.59 5.38
CA ASP A 354 -19.72 -20.53 4.28
C ASP A 354 -18.47 -21.21 3.70
N GLN A 355 -17.26 -20.81 4.13
CA GLN A 355 -15.99 -21.41 3.68
C GLN A 355 -15.25 -22.22 4.75
N ASN A 356 -15.67 -22.10 6.02
CA ASN A 356 -15.21 -22.96 7.12
C ASN A 356 -16.09 -24.19 7.35
N LYS A 357 -17.10 -24.41 6.50
CA LYS A 357 -17.79 -25.70 6.28
C LYS A 357 -17.25 -26.34 5.00
#